data_AF-A0AA48HB09-F1
#
_entry.id   AF-A0AA48HB09-F1
#
_cell.length_a   1.000
_cell.length_b   1.000
_cell.length_c   1.000
_cell.angle_alpha   90.00
_cell.angle_beta   90.00
_cell.angle_gamma   90.00
#
_symmetry.space_group_name_H-M   'P 1'
#
loop_
_entity.id
_entity.type
_entity.pdbx_description
1 polymer ?
#
loop_
_entity_poly.entity_id
_entity_poly.type
_entity_poly.pdbx_seq_one_letter_code
_entity_poly.pdbx_strand_id
1 'polypeptide(L)'
;MTRFWIVLICLSLFAPMARAQSLIAEYYTLIGPGDFRNSSGAPLGDFGAMLQQDRANLHRFGRPDRADQWDPVFGDAANRALIPRIWQVAPGFEFIPGFVMSGQPRFLLIRVFGYGTTPQVMVVYDGAG
;
A
#
# COMPACT_ATOMS: atom_id res chain seq x y z
N MET A 1 7.23 68.72 -11.65
CA MET A 1 7.10 67.88 -12.87
C MET A 1 8.00 66.66 -12.65
N THR A 2 7.50 65.65 -11.91
CA THR A 2 7.10 64.33 -12.44
C THR A 2 8.22 63.70 -13.28
N ARG A 3 8.77 62.53 -12.93
CA ARG A 3 8.07 61.24 -13.04
C ARG A 3 8.78 60.16 -12.22
N PHE A 4 8.01 59.50 -11.35
CA PHE A 4 8.32 58.20 -10.75
C PHE A 4 8.36 57.13 -11.85
N TRP A 5 9.43 56.34 -11.91
CA TRP A 5 9.48 55.12 -12.69
C TRP A 5 8.84 53.97 -11.89
N ILE A 6 7.82 53.35 -12.46
CA ILE A 6 7.12 52.20 -11.89
C ILE A 6 8.04 50.97 -12.05
N VAL A 7 8.41 50.36 -10.92
CA VAL A 7 9.05 49.03 -10.91
C VAL A 7 7.94 47.98 -10.95
N LEU A 8 7.87 47.22 -12.05
CA LEU A 8 7.05 46.02 -12.16
C LEU A 8 7.78 44.86 -11.48
N ILE A 9 7.37 44.54 -10.25
CA ILE A 9 7.81 43.32 -9.55
C ILE A 9 7.04 42.15 -10.16
N CYS A 10 7.74 41.31 -10.93
CA CYS A 10 7.22 40.05 -11.44
C CYS A 10 7.22 39.04 -10.30
N LEU A 11 6.04 38.83 -9.68
CA LEU A 11 5.84 37.82 -8.64
C LEU A 11 5.69 36.44 -9.32
N SER A 12 6.79 35.81 -9.71
CA SER A 12 6.76 34.43 -10.20
C SER A 12 6.40 33.50 -9.05
N LEU A 13 5.19 32.96 -9.15
CA LEU A 13 4.61 31.98 -8.24
C LEU A 13 5.51 30.74 -8.18
N PHE A 14 6.20 30.52 -7.07
CA PHE A 14 6.76 29.21 -6.72
C PHE A 14 5.61 28.30 -6.30
N ALA A 15 4.80 27.84 -7.26
CA ALA A 15 3.87 26.76 -7.03
C ALA A 15 4.70 25.46 -6.85
N PRO A 16 4.58 24.73 -5.73
CA PRO A 16 5.19 23.42 -5.63
C PRO A 16 4.61 22.55 -6.75
N MET A 17 5.49 21.97 -7.55
CA MET A 17 5.10 21.06 -8.61
C MET A 17 4.49 19.82 -7.95
N ALA A 18 3.15 19.73 -7.94
CA ALA A 18 2.46 18.57 -7.42
C ALA A 18 2.88 17.35 -8.25
N ARG A 19 3.69 16.47 -7.65
CA ARG A 19 4.04 15.20 -8.28
C ARG A 19 2.85 14.27 -8.06
N ALA A 20 2.23 13.82 -9.15
CA ALA A 20 1.22 12.78 -9.07
C ALA A 20 1.88 11.46 -8.66
N GLN A 21 1.26 10.73 -7.73
CA GLN A 21 1.63 9.34 -7.47
C GLN A 21 1.32 8.50 -8.71
N SER A 22 2.17 7.53 -9.02
CA SER A 22 1.95 6.56 -10.10
C SER A 22 1.59 5.20 -9.50
N LEU A 23 0.90 4.35 -10.26
CA LEU A 23 0.81 2.92 -9.95
C LEU A 23 2.20 2.29 -10.08
N ILE A 24 2.76 1.79 -8.99
CA ILE A 24 4.12 1.23 -8.94
C ILE A 24 4.13 -0.29 -8.76
N ALA A 25 3.02 -0.87 -8.33
CA ALA A 25 2.78 -2.31 -8.34
C ALA A 25 1.29 -2.64 -8.39
N GLU A 26 0.97 -3.75 -9.02
CA GLU A 26 -0.35 -4.40 -8.99
C GLU A 26 -0.10 -5.91 -8.85
N TYR A 27 -0.77 -6.57 -7.91
CA TYR A 27 -0.61 -8.01 -7.70
C TYR A 27 -1.83 -8.62 -7.03
N TYR A 28 -2.02 -9.92 -7.24
CA TYR A 28 -2.99 -10.72 -6.51
C TYR A 28 -2.35 -11.46 -5.33
N THR A 29 -3.11 -11.66 -4.26
CA THR A 29 -2.68 -12.42 -3.08
C THR A 29 -3.88 -13.08 -2.39
N LEU A 30 -3.63 -14.22 -1.74
CA LEU A 30 -4.57 -14.83 -0.81
C LEU A 30 -4.14 -14.46 0.59
N ILE A 31 -4.97 -13.73 1.34
CA ILE A 31 -4.75 -13.55 2.76
C ILE A 31 -5.36 -14.74 3.49
N GLY A 32 -4.49 -15.59 4.04
CA GLY A 32 -4.86 -16.90 4.59
C GLY A 32 -4.36 -17.15 6.01
N PRO A 33 -4.54 -18.38 6.53
CA PRO A 33 -4.12 -18.75 7.88
C PRO A 33 -2.64 -18.51 8.19
N GLY A 34 -1.78 -18.53 7.16
CA GLY A 34 -0.35 -18.23 7.28
C GLY A 34 -0.06 -16.77 7.64
N ASP A 35 -1.00 -15.87 7.35
CA ASP A 35 -0.86 -14.43 7.55
C ASP A 35 -1.57 -13.95 8.81
N PHE A 36 -2.42 -14.79 9.40
CA PHE A 36 -3.13 -14.47 10.65
C PHE A 36 -2.23 -14.56 11.87
N ARG A 37 -0.96 -14.91 11.71
CA ARG A 37 -0.01 -15.12 12.80
C ARG A 37 1.34 -14.49 12.47
N ASN A 38 1.98 -13.89 13.47
CA ASN A 38 3.35 -13.43 13.31
C ASN A 38 4.35 -14.59 13.22
N SER A 39 5.63 -14.27 12.98
CA SER A 39 6.71 -15.26 12.90
C SER A 39 6.91 -16.12 14.16
N SER A 40 6.38 -15.70 15.31
CA SER A 40 6.41 -16.46 16.57
C SER A 40 5.16 -17.32 16.78
N GLY A 41 4.22 -17.31 15.83
CA GLY A 41 2.96 -18.05 15.88
C GLY A 41 1.83 -17.36 16.65
N ALA A 42 2.06 -16.16 17.20
CA ALA A 42 1.03 -15.42 17.92
C ALA A 42 0.01 -14.81 16.93
N PRO A 43 -1.30 -14.83 17.24
CA PRO A 43 -2.32 -14.30 16.36
C PRO A 43 -2.16 -12.79 16.16
N LEU A 44 -2.40 -12.34 14.93
CA LEU A 44 -2.50 -10.93 14.57
C LEU A 44 -3.96 -10.49 14.69
N GLY A 45 -4.19 -9.35 15.33
CA GLY A 45 -5.51 -8.74 15.50
C GLY A 45 -5.74 -7.49 14.64
N ASP A 46 -4.85 -7.24 13.68
CA ASP A 46 -4.85 -6.07 12.81
C ASP A 46 -4.69 -6.50 11.35
N PHE A 47 -5.57 -6.00 10.47
CA PHE A 47 -5.57 -6.34 9.05
C PHE A 47 -4.30 -5.86 8.34
N GLY A 48 -3.81 -4.67 8.69
CA GLY A 48 -2.54 -4.15 8.15
C GLY A 48 -1.35 -5.04 8.50
N ALA A 49 -1.29 -5.56 9.73
CA ALA A 49 -0.29 -6.51 10.16
C ALA A 49 -0.39 -7.84 9.40
N MET A 50 -1.60 -8.32 9.08
CA MET A 50 -1.78 -9.51 8.24
C MET A 50 -1.27 -9.29 6.81
N LEU A 51 -1.59 -8.16 6.18
CA LEU A 51 -1.05 -7.79 4.86
C LEU A 51 0.48 -7.69 4.87
N GLN A 52 1.05 -7.16 5.96
CA GLN A 52 2.50 -7.11 6.13
C GLN A 52 3.10 -8.51 6.28
N GLN A 53 2.45 -9.38 7.05
CA GLN A 53 2.89 -10.75 7.26
C GLN A 53 2.86 -11.56 5.96
N ASP A 54 1.82 -11.41 5.15
CA ASP A 54 1.72 -11.96 3.79
C ASP A 54 2.92 -11.56 2.92
N ARG A 55 3.21 -10.26 2.83
CA ARG A 55 4.40 -9.81 2.08
C ARG A 55 5.71 -10.29 2.68
N ALA A 56 5.79 -10.51 3.98
CA ALA A 56 6.96 -11.12 4.62
C ALA A 56 7.05 -12.62 4.30
N ASN A 57 5.94 -13.34 4.30
CA ASN A 57 5.84 -14.76 3.95
C ASN A 57 6.36 -15.00 2.53
N LEU A 58 5.92 -14.19 1.57
CA LEU A 58 6.39 -14.25 0.19
C LEU A 58 7.87 -13.85 0.05
N HIS A 59 8.25 -12.63 0.46
CA HIS A 59 9.56 -12.05 0.08
C HIS A 59 10.71 -12.37 1.05
N ARG A 60 10.42 -12.57 2.33
CA ARG A 60 11.44 -12.79 3.36
C ARG A 60 11.57 -14.25 3.75
N PHE A 61 10.45 -14.94 3.92
CA PHE A 61 10.44 -16.29 4.48
C PHE A 61 10.36 -17.40 3.42
N GLY A 62 10.00 -17.08 2.17
CA GLY A 62 9.84 -18.06 1.11
C GLY A 62 8.71 -19.05 1.39
N ARG A 63 7.63 -18.57 2.04
CA ARG A 63 6.44 -19.35 2.42
C ARG A 63 5.15 -18.70 1.90
N PRO A 64 5.05 -18.38 0.60
CA PRO A 64 3.83 -17.78 0.06
C PRO A 64 2.66 -18.75 0.11
N ASP A 65 1.45 -18.20 0.18
CA ASP A 65 0.24 -18.93 -0.17
C ASP A 65 0.20 -19.18 -1.68
N ARG A 66 -0.55 -20.22 -2.10
CA ARG A 66 -0.51 -20.74 -3.48
C ARG A 66 -0.86 -19.69 -4.54
N ALA A 67 -1.66 -18.70 -4.19
CA ALA A 67 -2.14 -17.68 -5.12
C ALA A 67 -1.39 -16.35 -5.00
N ASP A 68 -0.33 -16.28 -4.18
CA ASP A 68 0.43 -15.05 -4.01
C ASP A 68 1.33 -14.76 -5.20
N GLN A 69 1.14 -13.57 -5.76
CA GLN A 69 1.98 -13.06 -6.82
C GLN A 69 3.13 -12.24 -6.24
N TRP A 70 4.25 -12.30 -6.95
CA TRP A 70 5.40 -11.46 -6.71
C TRP A 70 5.12 -9.99 -7.03
N ASP A 71 5.71 -9.07 -6.27
CA ASP A 71 5.63 -7.63 -6.49
C ASP A 71 7.00 -6.96 -6.32
N PRO A 72 7.28 -5.86 -7.04
CA PRO A 72 8.58 -5.19 -7.01
C PRO A 72 8.80 -4.25 -5.83
N VAL A 73 7.79 -4.03 -4.98
CA VAL A 73 7.81 -2.98 -3.96
C VAL A 73 8.17 -3.56 -2.60
N PHE A 74 7.55 -4.67 -2.25
CA PHE A 74 7.61 -5.27 -0.92
C PHE A 74 8.69 -6.34 -0.79
N GLY A 75 9.60 -6.46 -1.75
CA GLY A 75 10.90 -7.10 -1.54
C GLY A 75 11.74 -6.34 -0.50
N ASP A 76 11.61 -5.02 -0.45
CA ASP A 76 12.28 -4.15 0.52
C ASP A 76 11.57 -4.20 1.89
N ALA A 77 12.35 -4.45 2.96
CA ALA A 77 11.86 -4.49 4.33
C ALA A 77 11.32 -3.14 4.81
N ALA A 78 11.92 -2.01 4.37
CA ALA A 78 11.46 -0.68 4.73
C ALA A 78 10.08 -0.40 4.13
N ASN A 79 9.85 -0.79 2.87
CA ASN A 79 8.55 -0.68 2.22
C ASN A 79 7.50 -1.56 2.90
N ARG A 80 7.82 -2.81 3.23
CA ARG A 80 6.91 -3.69 4.00
C ARG A 80 6.55 -3.10 5.37
N ALA A 81 7.46 -2.40 6.02
CA ALA A 81 7.19 -1.76 7.31
C ALA A 81 6.13 -0.64 7.25
N LEU A 82 5.89 -0.08 6.07
CA LEU A 82 4.88 0.96 5.86
C LEU A 82 3.46 0.41 5.76
N ILE A 83 3.29 -0.86 5.37
CA ILE A 83 1.99 -1.49 5.05
C ILE A 83 0.91 -1.15 6.09
N PRO A 84 1.12 -1.34 7.42
CA PRO A 84 0.07 -1.09 8.42
C PRO A 84 -0.44 0.35 8.46
N ARG A 85 0.26 1.31 7.85
CA ARG A 85 -0.07 2.73 7.86
C ARG A 85 -0.62 3.25 6.54
N ILE A 86 -0.33 2.57 5.43
CA ILE A 86 -0.63 3.06 4.07
C ILE A 86 -1.76 2.29 3.40
N TRP A 87 -2.24 1.20 4.02
CA TRP A 87 -3.33 0.43 3.45
C TRP A 87 -4.66 1.17 3.59
N GLN A 88 -5.48 1.04 2.56
CA GLN A 88 -6.87 1.46 2.55
C GLN A 88 -7.65 0.49 1.68
N VAL A 89 -8.95 0.42 1.88
CA VAL A 89 -9.84 -0.39 1.06
C VAL A 89 -10.45 0.47 -0.03
N ALA A 90 -10.62 -0.09 -1.22
CA ALA A 90 -11.33 0.58 -2.31
C ALA A 90 -12.83 0.73 -1.97
N PRO A 91 -13.48 1.82 -2.41
CA PRO A 91 -14.90 2.04 -2.17
C PRO A 91 -15.76 0.84 -2.57
N GLY A 92 -16.66 0.43 -1.67
CA GLY A 92 -17.57 -0.71 -1.88
C GLY A 92 -17.03 -2.06 -1.39
N PHE A 93 -15.80 -2.12 -0.89
CA PHE A 93 -15.17 -3.33 -0.37
C PHE A 93 -14.86 -3.28 1.13
N GLU A 94 -15.44 -2.33 1.88
CA GLU A 94 -15.12 -2.04 3.28
C GLU A 94 -15.34 -3.22 4.24
N PHE A 95 -16.06 -4.25 3.80
CA PHE A 95 -16.25 -5.49 4.55
C PHE A 95 -14.97 -6.33 4.68
N ILE A 96 -13.98 -6.17 3.78
CA ILE A 96 -12.80 -7.03 3.68
C ILE A 96 -12.04 -7.17 5.00
N PRO A 97 -11.66 -6.09 5.71
CA PRO A 97 -10.89 -6.22 6.95
C PRO A 97 -11.64 -7.03 7.99
N GLY A 98 -12.93 -6.76 8.20
CA GLY A 98 -13.75 -7.51 9.15
C GLY A 98 -13.91 -8.98 8.79
N PHE A 99 -14.09 -9.29 7.51
CA PHE A 99 -14.18 -10.66 7.01
C PHE A 99 -12.88 -11.43 7.25
N VAL A 100 -11.74 -10.85 6.87
CA VAL A 100 -10.42 -11.48 7.05
C VAL A 100 -10.08 -11.64 8.53
N MET A 101 -10.32 -10.61 9.34
CA MET A 101 -10.07 -10.64 10.78
C MET A 101 -10.97 -11.64 11.53
N SER A 102 -12.10 -12.05 10.93
CA SER A 102 -12.93 -13.15 11.46
C SER A 102 -12.34 -14.56 11.20
N GLY A 103 -11.16 -14.62 10.58
CA GLY A 103 -10.45 -15.86 10.26
C GLY A 103 -10.86 -16.46 8.91
N GLN A 104 -11.57 -15.73 8.06
CA GLN A 104 -11.99 -16.18 6.75
C GLN A 104 -10.96 -15.76 5.69
N PRO A 105 -10.37 -16.69 4.92
CA PRO A 105 -9.43 -16.34 3.87
C PRO A 105 -10.08 -15.50 2.77
N ARG A 106 -9.35 -14.53 2.20
CA ARG A 106 -9.84 -13.71 1.09
C ARG A 106 -8.78 -13.53 0.02
N PHE A 107 -9.18 -13.72 -1.23
CA PHE A 107 -8.36 -13.38 -2.39
C PHE A 107 -8.52 -11.89 -2.70
N LEU A 108 -7.41 -11.17 -2.77
CA LEU A 108 -7.35 -9.72 -2.90
C LEU A 108 -6.61 -9.33 -4.17
N LEU A 109 -7.04 -8.23 -4.78
CA LEU A 109 -6.25 -7.46 -5.71
C LEU A 109 -5.65 -6.27 -4.96
N ILE A 110 -4.34 -6.10 -5.05
CA ILE A 110 -3.63 -4.99 -4.40
C ILE A 110 -3.07 -4.07 -5.48
N ARG A 111 -3.32 -2.76 -5.31
CA ARG A 111 -2.67 -1.71 -6.09
C ARG A 111 -1.86 -0.80 -5.18
N VAL A 112 -0.61 -0.58 -5.54
CA VAL A 112 0.30 0.27 -4.77
C VAL A 112 0.61 1.51 -5.58
N PHE A 113 0.34 2.68 -5.00
CA PHE A 113 0.64 3.98 -5.57
C PHE A 113 1.78 4.64 -4.82
N GLY A 114 2.67 5.32 -5.54
CA GLY A 114 3.81 5.98 -4.93
C GLY A 114 4.72 6.71 -5.90
N TYR A 115 5.97 6.91 -5.48
CA TYR A 115 7.00 7.61 -6.25
C TYR A 115 8.22 6.70 -6.43
N GLY A 116 8.56 6.34 -7.66
CA GLY A 116 9.62 5.38 -7.92
C GLY A 116 9.28 4.03 -7.27
N THR A 117 10.11 3.56 -6.34
CA THR A 117 9.88 2.32 -5.59
C THR A 117 9.30 2.54 -4.20
N THR A 118 9.04 3.80 -3.81
CA THR A 118 8.55 4.13 -2.47
C THR A 118 7.02 4.16 -2.47
N PRO A 119 6.35 3.23 -1.75
CA PRO A 119 4.91 3.21 -1.66
C PRO A 119 4.39 4.37 -0.80
N GLN A 120 3.23 4.90 -1.16
CA GLN A 120 2.55 5.97 -0.43
C GLN A 120 1.15 5.54 -0.01
N VAL A 121 0.46 4.80 -0.87
CA VAL A 121 -0.88 4.24 -0.60
C VAL A 121 -0.93 2.83 -1.16
N MET A 122 -1.51 1.91 -0.40
CA MET A 122 -1.84 0.56 -0.84
C MET A 122 -3.35 0.39 -0.81
N VAL A 123 -3.97 0.18 -1.97
CA VAL A 123 -5.41 0.05 -2.10
C VAL A 123 -5.77 -1.43 -2.26
N VAL A 124 -6.66 -1.89 -1.38
CA VAL A 124 -7.15 -3.26 -1.30
C VAL A 124 -8.49 -3.35 -2.02
N TYR A 125 -8.57 -4.23 -3.01
CA TYR A 125 -9.78 -4.60 -3.73
C TYR A 125 -10.11 -6.06 -3.45
N ASP A 126 -11.37 -6.40 -3.65
CA ASP A 126 -11.75 -7.80 -3.74
C ASP A 126 -11.15 -8.43 -5.01
N GLY A 127 -10.44 -9.54 -4.85
CA GLY A 127 -9.84 -10.28 -5.95
C GLY A 127 -10.76 -11.36 -6.52
N ALA A 128 -11.81 -11.71 -5.80
CA ALA A 128 -12.86 -12.62 -6.23
C ALA A 128 -14.05 -11.76 -6.70
N GLY A 129 -14.16 -11.55 -8.02
CA GLY A 129 -15.26 -10.76 -8.61
C GLY A 129 -16.65 -11.25 -8.24
#